data_AF-A0A077ZL16-F1
#
_entry.id   AF-A0A077ZL16-F1
#
_cell.length_a   1.000
_cell.length_b   1.000
_cell.length_c   1.000
_cell.angle_alpha   90.00
_cell.angle_beta   90.00
_cell.angle_gamma   90.00
#
_symmetry.space_group_name_H-M   'P 1'
#
loop_
_entity.id
_entity.type
_entity.pdbx_description
1 polymer ?
#
loop_
_entity_poly.entity_id
_entity_poly.type
_entity_poly.pdbx_seq_one_letter_code
_entity_poly.pdbx_strand_id
1 'polypeptide(L)'
;MGLREEIQSEVAAAFDEDLADAVSDFSGSYVTHRHWDPVTETGGESTAIYTGRGVLTRYKLGRIDGINILHGDLKLTALVCEVTDKPAVDHIIEIYDPVSRQLQRYEAWDIEPSIFAGMIEEDVGLKIRYIAMQILTAIDIAAPVDTGRFRNNNLVSLQHPDFGISDNVDPNGLQMKFTEIRNTVISRMTAQTIIDGKDVLYPNGPTFDPSGAKVISAFIRETVAGTTPASGDWSLLKRTSWGVKPTQNKGENNEIGGSRMAQGATPGTVDVGGDVGTKFRWGQHDDFLASCFGAEWSGDSLTMGNERITFSLATYASDVGIASVVRGAQVGSWKMQIPNDGDITATVTFAGLDWESKADDTNFIKGEPVDSAGKLRYSFKEVSAVSLNGVAG
;
A
#
# COMPACT_ATOMS: atom_id res chain seq x y z
N MET A 1 31.54 0.79 -19.28
CA MET A 1 30.58 -0.05 -18.54
C MET A 1 30.74 0.27 -17.07
N GLY A 2 29.66 0.37 -16.31
CA GLY A 2 29.77 0.43 -14.86
C GLY A 2 30.16 -0.96 -14.33
N LEU A 3 30.66 -1.00 -13.10
CA LEU A 3 31.03 -2.25 -12.41
C LEU A 3 29.89 -3.27 -12.40
N ARG A 4 28.63 -2.81 -12.37
CA ARG A 4 27.45 -3.67 -12.42
C ARG A 4 27.34 -4.42 -13.75
N GLU A 5 27.51 -3.74 -14.88
CA GLU A 5 27.41 -4.38 -16.20
C GLU A 5 28.58 -5.34 -16.44
N GLU A 6 29.76 -5.01 -15.93
CA GLU A 6 30.95 -5.88 -16.01
C GLU A 6 30.75 -7.18 -15.22
N ILE A 7 30.39 -7.09 -13.92
CA ILE A 7 30.07 -8.26 -13.10
C ILE A 7 28.94 -9.07 -13.73
N GLN A 8 27.93 -8.39 -14.28
CA GLN A 8 26.81 -9.08 -14.93
C GLN A 8 27.26 -9.90 -16.13
N SER A 9 28.11 -9.32 -16.98
CA SER A 9 28.63 -10.01 -18.16
C SER A 9 29.52 -11.19 -17.77
N GLU A 10 30.34 -11.05 -16.72
CA GLU A 10 31.22 -12.13 -16.24
C GLU A 10 30.42 -13.28 -15.62
N VAL A 11 29.39 -12.98 -14.82
CA VAL A 11 28.55 -14.01 -14.20
C VAL A 11 27.72 -14.76 -15.25
N ALA A 12 27.20 -14.06 -16.26
CA ALA A 12 26.49 -14.69 -17.37
C ALA A 12 27.41 -15.65 -18.15
N ALA A 13 28.64 -15.23 -18.47
CA ALA A 13 29.63 -16.08 -19.13
C ALA A 13 30.00 -17.30 -18.27
N ALA A 14 30.18 -17.12 -16.96
CA ALA A 14 30.45 -18.22 -16.05
C ALA A 14 29.29 -19.24 -16.01
N PHE A 15 28.04 -18.80 -16.17
CA PHE A 15 26.88 -19.70 -16.22
C PHE A 15 26.80 -20.49 -17.53
N ASP A 16 27.34 -19.97 -18.62
CA ASP A 16 27.36 -20.65 -19.92
C ASP A 16 28.53 -21.64 -20.06
N GLU A 17 29.61 -21.43 -19.31
CA GLU A 17 30.83 -22.24 -19.40
C GLU A 17 31.07 -23.06 -18.12
N ASP A 18 31.65 -22.43 -17.09
CA ASP A 18 32.17 -23.13 -15.91
C ASP A 18 31.09 -23.67 -14.96
N LEU A 19 29.90 -23.06 -14.95
CA LEU A 19 28.79 -23.40 -14.07
C LEU A 19 27.57 -23.95 -14.84
N ALA A 20 27.75 -24.29 -16.12
CA ALA A 20 26.67 -24.79 -16.97
C ALA A 20 26.07 -26.12 -16.48
N ASP A 21 26.79 -26.89 -15.66
CA ASP A 21 26.30 -28.13 -15.05
C ASP A 21 25.43 -27.89 -13.79
N ALA A 22 25.60 -26.73 -13.15
CA ALA A 22 24.89 -26.33 -11.94
C ALA A 22 23.66 -25.45 -12.23
N VAL A 23 23.64 -24.79 -13.39
CA VAL A 23 22.57 -23.88 -13.82
C VAL A 23 21.57 -24.62 -14.71
N SER A 24 20.30 -24.32 -14.51
CA SER A 24 19.21 -24.87 -15.33
C SER A 24 18.29 -23.76 -15.80
N ASP A 25 17.88 -23.86 -17.06
CA ASP A 25 16.83 -23.03 -17.63
C ASP A 25 15.48 -23.42 -17.03
N PHE A 26 14.66 -22.42 -16.70
CA PHE A 26 13.28 -22.62 -16.27
C PHE A 26 12.34 -21.69 -17.04
N SER A 27 11.09 -22.14 -17.18
CA SER A 27 9.99 -21.31 -17.63
C SER A 27 8.93 -21.22 -16.54
N GLY A 28 8.59 -20.02 -16.12
CA GLY A 28 7.47 -19.77 -15.25
C GLY A 28 6.23 -19.34 -16.02
N SER A 29 5.06 -19.65 -15.50
CA SER A 29 3.78 -19.23 -16.07
C SER A 29 2.79 -18.84 -14.99
N TYR A 30 1.96 -17.85 -15.32
CA TYR A 30 0.84 -17.41 -14.48
C TYR A 30 -0.32 -16.96 -15.34
N VAL A 31 -1.53 -17.10 -14.82
CA VAL A 31 -2.74 -16.67 -15.51
C VAL A 31 -2.98 -15.20 -15.21
N THR A 32 -3.06 -14.38 -16.26
CA THR A 32 -3.56 -13.01 -16.17
C THR A 32 -5.00 -12.97 -16.62
N HIS A 33 -5.87 -12.41 -15.79
CA HIS A 33 -7.25 -12.14 -16.18
C HIS A 33 -7.24 -10.89 -17.06
N ARG A 34 -7.55 -11.02 -18.35
CA ARG A 34 -7.85 -9.85 -19.18
C ARG A 34 -9.24 -9.33 -18.85
N HIS A 35 -9.43 -8.05 -19.21
CA HIS A 35 -10.67 -7.28 -19.06
C HIS A 35 -11.91 -8.15 -19.32
N TRP A 36 -12.73 -8.29 -18.28
CA TRP A 36 -14.03 -8.95 -18.32
C TRP A 36 -14.96 -8.15 -19.24
N ASP A 37 -15.50 -8.78 -20.29
CA ASP A 37 -16.56 -8.17 -21.09
C ASP A 37 -17.91 -8.43 -20.40
N PRO A 38 -18.58 -7.40 -19.85
CA PRO A 38 -19.83 -7.58 -19.11
C PRO A 38 -21.02 -7.94 -20.03
N VAL A 39 -20.91 -7.76 -21.36
CA VAL A 39 -22.02 -8.00 -22.29
C VAL A 39 -22.03 -9.44 -22.78
N THR A 40 -20.86 -10.06 -22.97
CA THR A 40 -20.74 -11.47 -23.37
C THR A 40 -20.54 -12.42 -22.19
N GLU A 41 -20.37 -11.90 -20.97
CA GLU A 41 -19.99 -12.68 -19.78
C GLU A 41 -18.73 -13.53 -20.01
N THR A 42 -17.80 -13.05 -20.83
CA THR A 42 -16.53 -13.73 -21.10
C THR A 42 -15.35 -12.89 -20.63
N GLY A 43 -14.60 -13.42 -19.67
CA GLY A 43 -13.23 -12.99 -19.38
C GLY A 43 -12.25 -13.86 -20.15
N GLY A 44 -11.26 -13.23 -20.81
CA GLY A 44 -10.15 -13.97 -21.40
C GLY A 44 -9.08 -14.24 -20.35
N GLU A 45 -8.78 -15.51 -20.08
CA GLU A 45 -7.55 -15.88 -19.41
C GLU A 45 -6.40 -15.82 -20.42
N SER A 46 -5.32 -15.12 -20.07
CA SER A 46 -4.08 -15.09 -20.85
C SER A 46 -2.96 -15.60 -19.98
N THR A 47 -2.35 -16.72 -20.37
CA THR A 47 -1.15 -17.23 -19.70
C THR A 47 0.04 -16.35 -20.07
N ALA A 48 0.61 -15.65 -19.10
CA ALA A 48 1.90 -15.00 -19.24
C ALA A 48 3.00 -16.03 -18.98
N ILE A 49 4.02 -16.08 -19.83
CA ILE A 49 5.16 -16.98 -19.71
C ILE A 49 6.41 -16.12 -19.58
N TYR A 50 7.25 -16.46 -18.60
CA TYR A 50 8.56 -15.86 -18.40
C TYR A 50 9.62 -16.94 -18.35
N THR A 51 10.84 -16.58 -18.72
CA THR A 51 11.98 -17.49 -18.71
C THR A 51 13.07 -16.96 -17.81
N GLY A 52 13.86 -17.86 -17.25
CA GLY A 52 15.07 -17.48 -16.56
C GLY A 52 16.01 -18.65 -16.37
N ARG A 53 17.13 -18.35 -15.73
CA ARG A 53 18.16 -19.33 -15.39
C ARG A 53 18.46 -19.27 -13.91
N GLY A 54 18.65 -20.43 -13.30
CA GLY A 54 18.92 -20.48 -11.88
C GLY A 54 19.45 -21.83 -11.42
N VAL A 55 19.77 -21.90 -10.14
CA VAL A 55 20.28 -23.09 -9.48
C VAL A 55 19.16 -23.70 -8.64
N LEU A 56 18.89 -24.99 -8.86
CA LEU A 56 17.99 -25.78 -8.04
C LEU A 56 18.77 -26.52 -6.96
N THR A 57 18.44 -26.27 -5.71
CA THR A 57 19.06 -26.94 -4.56
C THR A 57 18.01 -27.54 -3.66
N ARG A 58 18.29 -28.71 -3.08
CA ARG A 58 17.44 -29.29 -2.03
C ARG A 58 17.55 -28.48 -0.73
N TYR A 59 16.47 -28.44 0.04
CA TYR A 59 16.53 -27.94 1.41
C TYR A 59 17.44 -28.83 2.26
N LYS A 60 18.14 -28.23 3.23
CA LYS A 60 18.91 -29.00 4.23
C LYS A 60 17.94 -29.90 5.00
N LEU A 61 18.35 -31.13 5.33
CA LEU A 61 17.52 -32.09 6.07
C LEU A 61 16.90 -31.48 7.35
N GLY A 62 17.65 -30.67 8.10
CA GLY A 62 17.15 -29.99 9.31
C GLY A 62 16.16 -28.85 9.06
N ARG A 63 15.77 -28.57 7.81
CA ARG A 63 14.77 -27.56 7.43
C ARG A 63 13.45 -28.17 6.98
N ILE A 64 13.42 -29.48 6.69
CA ILE A 64 12.23 -30.20 6.25
C ILE A 64 11.40 -30.51 7.50
N ASP A 65 10.23 -29.91 7.61
CA ASP A 65 9.31 -30.08 8.75
C ASP A 65 8.10 -30.96 8.41
N GLY A 66 7.91 -31.30 7.13
CA GLY A 66 6.79 -32.11 6.66
C GLY A 66 5.45 -31.37 6.62
N ILE A 67 5.43 -30.07 6.90
CA ILE A 67 4.23 -29.22 6.89
C ILE A 67 4.41 -28.02 5.95
N ASN A 68 5.51 -27.27 6.08
CA ASN A 68 5.82 -26.09 5.27
C ASN A 68 6.92 -26.37 4.25
N ILE A 69 7.84 -27.29 4.55
CA ILE A 69 8.87 -27.77 3.62
C ILE A 69 8.77 -29.29 3.59
N LEU A 70 8.24 -29.82 2.49
CA LEU A 70 8.13 -31.24 2.22
C LEU A 70 9.45 -31.79 1.69
N HIS A 71 9.62 -33.11 1.79
CA HIS A 71 10.83 -33.80 1.35
C HIS A 71 11.06 -33.71 -0.17
N GLY A 72 10.03 -33.30 -0.93
CA GLY A 72 10.08 -33.07 -2.38
C GLY A 72 10.38 -31.63 -2.79
N ASP A 73 10.40 -30.68 -1.85
CA ASP A 73 10.52 -29.26 -2.20
C ASP A 73 11.96 -28.88 -2.56
N LEU A 74 12.08 -28.00 -3.54
CA LEU A 74 13.35 -27.48 -4.04
C LEU A 74 13.41 -25.96 -3.86
N LYS A 75 14.63 -25.47 -3.65
CA LYS A 75 14.93 -24.03 -3.65
C LYS A 75 15.49 -23.65 -5.01
N LEU A 76 14.76 -22.81 -5.74
CA LEU A 76 15.26 -22.13 -6.94
C LEU A 76 15.96 -20.82 -6.55
N THR A 77 17.20 -20.66 -6.95
CA THR A 77 17.94 -19.39 -6.83
C THR A 77 18.23 -18.86 -8.23
N ALA A 78 17.49 -17.83 -8.64
CA ALA A 78 17.65 -17.18 -9.94
C ALA A 78 18.25 -15.78 -9.77
N LEU A 79 19.03 -15.33 -10.76
CA LEU A 79 19.56 -13.97 -10.78
C LEU A 79 18.52 -13.01 -11.37
N VAL A 80 18.27 -11.88 -10.72
CA VAL A 80 17.23 -10.88 -11.10
C VAL A 80 17.37 -10.40 -12.55
N CYS A 81 18.59 -10.36 -13.06
CA CYS A 81 18.97 -9.96 -14.41
C CYS A 81 18.72 -11.03 -15.49
N GLU A 82 18.62 -12.30 -15.11
CA GLU A 82 18.43 -13.42 -16.03
C GLU A 82 16.95 -13.82 -16.16
N VAL A 83 16.08 -13.32 -15.29
CA VAL A 83 14.64 -13.62 -15.35
C VAL A 83 13.90 -12.49 -16.03
N THR A 84 13.04 -12.83 -17.00
CA THR A 84 12.24 -11.85 -17.74
C THR A 84 11.05 -11.30 -16.96
N ASP A 85 10.62 -12.00 -15.90
CA ASP A 85 9.60 -11.55 -14.95
C ASP A 85 9.88 -12.14 -13.56
N LYS A 86 9.41 -11.49 -12.49
CA LYS A 86 9.71 -11.94 -11.12
C LYS A 86 8.88 -13.21 -10.81
N PRO A 87 9.52 -14.32 -10.37
CA PRO A 87 8.78 -15.44 -9.80
C PRO A 87 8.02 -14.98 -8.54
N ALA A 88 6.72 -15.25 -8.49
CA ALA A 88 5.86 -14.91 -7.37
C ALA A 88 5.05 -16.14 -6.92
N VAL A 89 4.32 -15.99 -5.81
CA VAL A 89 3.43 -17.03 -5.27
C VAL A 89 2.40 -17.44 -6.33
N ASP A 90 2.07 -18.73 -6.35
CA ASP A 90 1.11 -19.38 -7.27
C ASP A 90 1.57 -19.45 -8.74
N HIS A 91 2.78 -18.98 -9.07
CA HIS A 91 3.35 -19.20 -10.39
C HIS A 91 3.77 -20.66 -10.57
N ILE A 92 3.50 -21.23 -11.74
CA ILE A 92 3.95 -22.57 -12.10
C ILE A 92 5.31 -22.46 -12.77
N ILE A 93 6.32 -23.09 -12.18
CA ILE A 93 7.69 -23.15 -12.70
C ILE A 93 7.94 -24.54 -13.29
N GLU A 94 8.26 -24.57 -14.58
CA GLU A 94 8.71 -25.75 -15.31
C GLU A 94 10.24 -25.75 -15.41
N ILE A 95 10.86 -26.80 -14.87
CA ILE A 95 12.32 -26.97 -14.87
C ILE A 95 12.67 -28.47 -14.79
N TYR A 96 13.85 -28.84 -15.29
CA TYR A 96 14.37 -30.19 -15.14
C TYR A 96 14.70 -30.48 -13.66
N ASP A 97 14.09 -31.51 -13.09
CA ASP A 97 14.44 -31.97 -11.75
C ASP A 97 15.90 -32.49 -11.73
N PRO A 98 16.76 -32.02 -10.80
CA PRO A 98 18.16 -32.43 -10.73
C PRO A 98 18.37 -33.94 -10.57
N VAL A 99 17.37 -34.68 -10.07
CA VAL A 99 17.51 -36.13 -9.85
C VAL A 99 16.90 -36.96 -10.97
N SER A 100 15.67 -36.69 -11.38
CA SER A 100 15.02 -37.46 -12.47
C SER A 100 15.44 -37.01 -13.87
N ARG A 101 16.01 -35.80 -14.03
CA ARG A 101 16.29 -35.15 -15.33
C ARG A 101 15.06 -35.07 -16.24
N GLN A 102 13.86 -35.11 -15.66
CA GLN A 102 12.61 -34.89 -16.37
C GLN A 102 12.10 -33.49 -16.08
N LEU A 103 11.44 -32.88 -17.07
CA LEU A 103 10.75 -31.62 -16.88
C LEU A 103 9.61 -31.82 -15.87
N GLN A 104 9.66 -31.09 -14.77
CA GLN A 104 8.66 -31.12 -13.71
C GLN A 104 8.05 -29.74 -13.50
N ARG A 105 6.79 -29.73 -13.04
CA ARG A 105 6.04 -28.53 -12.66
C ARG A 105 6.11 -28.37 -11.14
N TYR A 106 6.60 -27.21 -10.71
CA TYR A 106 6.63 -26.80 -9.32
C TYR A 106 5.74 -25.58 -9.13
N GLU A 107 5.03 -25.52 -8.02
CA GLU A 107 4.30 -24.33 -7.60
C GLU A 107 5.20 -23.46 -6.73
N ALA A 108 5.32 -22.19 -7.07
CA ALA A 108 6.10 -21.24 -6.30
C ALA A 108 5.31 -20.80 -5.05
N TRP A 109 5.92 -20.92 -3.87
CA TRP A 109 5.34 -20.41 -2.63
C TRP A 109 6.36 -19.56 -1.85
N ASP A 110 5.89 -18.47 -1.24
CA ASP A 110 6.70 -17.54 -0.47
C ASP A 110 6.50 -17.83 1.02
N ILE A 111 7.58 -18.11 1.74
CA ILE A 111 7.52 -18.32 3.19
C ILE A 111 7.71 -16.96 3.85
N GLU A 112 6.66 -16.49 4.52
CA GLU A 112 6.70 -15.22 5.25
C GLU A 112 7.85 -15.20 6.27
N PRO A 113 8.73 -14.17 6.27
CA PRO A 113 9.89 -14.11 7.16
C PRO A 113 9.54 -14.24 8.65
N SER A 114 8.31 -13.86 9.02
CA SER A 114 7.68 -13.98 10.33
C SER A 114 7.81 -15.39 10.93
N ILE A 115 7.76 -16.43 10.09
CA ILE A 115 7.82 -17.83 10.52
C ILE A 115 9.23 -18.20 11.02
N PHE A 116 10.28 -17.52 10.55
CA PHE A 116 11.64 -17.72 11.04
C PHE A 116 11.90 -17.09 12.40
N ALA A 117 11.01 -16.23 12.93
CA ALA A 117 11.26 -15.54 14.19
C ALA A 117 11.51 -16.51 15.35
N GLY A 118 10.71 -17.59 15.46
CA GLY A 118 10.89 -18.62 16.47
C GLY A 118 12.19 -19.42 16.30
N MET A 119 12.59 -19.72 15.06
CA MET A 119 13.84 -20.42 14.75
C MET A 119 15.07 -19.55 15.00
N ILE A 120 15.01 -18.27 14.63
CA ILE A 120 16.05 -17.29 14.91
C ILE A 120 16.23 -17.12 16.42
N GLU A 121 15.14 -17.11 17.20
CA GLU A 121 15.21 -17.07 18.66
C GLU A 121 15.96 -18.28 19.22
N GLU A 122 15.69 -19.49 18.72
CA GLU A 122 16.41 -20.71 19.12
C GLU A 122 17.90 -20.67 18.73
N ASP A 123 18.21 -20.31 17.48
CA ASP A 123 19.59 -20.23 16.98
C ASP A 123 20.40 -19.15 17.70
N VAL A 124 19.79 -18.00 17.99
CA VAL A 124 20.41 -16.94 18.82
C VAL A 124 20.65 -17.45 20.23
N GLY A 125 19.69 -18.18 20.82
CA GLY A 125 19.86 -18.83 22.12
C GLY A 125 21.03 -19.81 22.15
N LEU A 126 21.16 -20.67 21.13
CA LEU A 126 22.27 -21.61 20.98
C LEU A 126 23.62 -20.89 20.82
N LYS A 127 23.66 -19.82 20.01
CA LYS A 127 24.89 -19.05 19.80
C LYS A 127 25.35 -18.33 21.07
N ILE A 128 24.42 -17.76 21.84
CA ILE A 128 24.71 -17.14 23.14
C ILE A 128 25.28 -18.17 24.11
N ARG A 129 24.68 -19.37 24.18
CA ARG A 129 25.18 -20.46 25.04
C ARG A 129 26.61 -20.88 24.66
N TYR A 130 26.90 -20.96 23.37
CA TYR A 130 28.25 -21.27 22.90
C TYR A 130 29.27 -20.19 23.28
N ILE A 131 28.92 -18.91 23.10
CA ILE A 131 29.77 -17.77 23.49
C ILE A 131 30.01 -17.76 25.00
N ALA A 132 28.97 -17.99 25.80
CA ALA A 132 29.09 -18.05 27.26
C ALA A 132 30.04 -19.18 27.71
N MET A 133 29.96 -20.37 27.10
CA MET A 133 30.89 -21.46 27.40
C MET A 133 32.32 -21.12 27.00
N GLN A 134 32.54 -20.52 25.81
CA GLN A 134 33.88 -20.11 25.36
C GLN A 134 34.52 -19.10 26.32
N ILE A 135 33.74 -18.11 26.79
CA ILE A 135 34.18 -17.12 27.77
C ILE A 135 34.51 -17.77 29.11
N LEU A 136 33.65 -18.68 29.59
CA LEU A 136 33.90 -19.42 30.83
C LEU A 136 35.20 -20.23 30.76
N THR A 137 35.42 -20.95 29.66
CA THR A 137 36.67 -21.70 29.44
C THR A 137 37.89 -20.79 29.40
N ALA A 138 37.79 -19.61 28.78
CA ALA A 138 38.87 -18.64 28.75
C ALA A 138 39.22 -18.09 30.15
N ILE A 139 38.21 -17.81 30.98
CA ILE A 139 38.41 -17.36 32.36
C ILE A 139 39.09 -18.44 33.19
N ASP A 140 38.69 -19.70 33.01
CA ASP A 140 39.24 -20.84 33.76
C ASP A 140 40.73 -21.08 33.43
N ILE A 141 41.09 -21.01 32.14
CA ILE A 141 42.49 -21.15 31.71
C ILE A 141 43.37 -20.00 32.23
N ALA A 142 42.82 -18.79 32.36
CA ALA A 142 43.53 -17.62 32.88
C ALA A 142 43.60 -17.57 34.41
N ALA A 143 42.90 -18.45 35.13
CA ALA A 143 42.82 -18.41 36.58
C ALA A 143 44.15 -18.85 37.23
N PRO A 144 44.80 -18.03 38.09
CA PRO A 144 46.02 -18.42 38.79
C PRO A 144 45.77 -19.47 39.89
N VAL A 145 44.51 -19.65 40.30
CA VAL A 145 44.06 -20.62 41.30
C VAL A 145 42.69 -21.18 40.90
N ASP A 146 42.52 -22.50 40.89
CA ASP A 146 41.24 -23.18 40.65
C ASP A 146 40.32 -23.08 41.87
N THR A 147 39.92 -21.86 42.21
CA THR A 147 38.89 -21.64 43.24
C THR A 147 37.78 -20.81 42.62
N GLY A 148 36.53 -21.26 42.77
CA GLY A 148 35.34 -20.61 42.20
C GLY A 148 35.16 -19.12 42.55
N ARG A 149 35.95 -18.60 43.51
CA ARG A 149 36.08 -17.18 43.82
C ARG A 149 36.62 -16.35 42.63
N PHE A 150 37.52 -16.91 41.81
CA PHE A 150 38.05 -16.21 40.63
C PHE A 150 36.98 -16.05 39.55
N ARG A 151 36.17 -17.10 39.32
CA ARG A 151 35.04 -17.06 38.37
C ARG A 151 34.01 -16.00 38.74
N ASN A 152 33.69 -15.90 40.03
CA ASN A 152 32.72 -14.95 40.56
C ASN A 152 33.14 -13.48 40.39
N ASN A 153 34.44 -13.17 40.45
CA ASN A 153 34.92 -11.79 40.41
C ASN A 153 35.13 -11.21 38.99
N ASN A 154 34.89 -11.99 37.93
CA ASN A 154 35.10 -11.53 36.55
C ASN A 154 33.78 -11.11 35.90
N LEU A 155 33.72 -9.84 35.47
CA LEU A 155 32.62 -9.27 34.69
C LEU A 155 33.00 -9.26 33.22
N VAL A 156 32.10 -9.74 32.36
CA VAL A 156 32.32 -9.78 30.91
C VAL A 156 31.28 -8.91 30.24
N SER A 157 31.75 -7.83 29.62
CA SER A 157 30.94 -6.84 28.92
C SER A 157 31.25 -6.84 27.43
N LEU A 158 30.26 -6.50 26.61
CA LEU A 158 30.39 -6.40 25.15
C LEU A 158 30.49 -4.92 24.76
N GLN A 159 31.43 -4.60 23.88
CA GLN A 159 31.67 -3.28 23.24
C GLN A 159 32.16 -2.14 24.15
N HIS A 160 31.64 -2.01 25.37
CA HIS A 160 32.08 -1.01 26.33
C HIS A 160 32.39 -1.66 27.68
N PRO A 161 33.47 -1.25 28.37
CA PRO A 161 33.81 -1.79 29.66
C PRO A 161 32.72 -1.43 30.68
N ASP A 162 32.08 -2.45 31.24
CA ASP A 162 31.19 -2.33 32.38
C ASP A 162 31.99 -2.47 33.69
N PHE A 163 31.93 -1.45 34.54
CA PHE A 163 32.59 -1.40 35.85
C PHE A 163 31.58 -1.53 37.02
N GLY A 164 30.31 -1.84 36.73
CA GLY A 164 29.29 -2.05 37.75
C GLY A 164 29.58 -3.27 38.62
N ILE A 165 29.29 -3.16 39.92
CA ILE A 165 29.26 -4.31 40.82
C ILE A 165 27.86 -4.93 40.77
N SER A 166 27.76 -6.21 40.42
CA SER A 166 26.49 -6.95 40.48
C SER A 166 26.34 -7.60 41.86
N ASP A 167 25.22 -7.34 42.54
CA ASP A 167 24.85 -8.05 43.78
C ASP A 167 24.32 -9.47 43.52
N ASN A 168 23.95 -9.77 42.26
CA ASN A 168 23.29 -11.01 41.88
C ASN A 168 24.26 -11.91 41.10
N VAL A 169 25.11 -12.59 41.84
CA VAL A 169 26.16 -13.48 41.34
C VAL A 169 25.58 -14.83 40.90
N ASP A 170 25.98 -15.31 39.72
CA ASP A 170 25.72 -16.68 39.25
C ASP A 170 27.02 -17.51 39.23
N PRO A 171 27.39 -18.19 40.33
CA PRO A 171 28.65 -18.93 40.42
C PRO A 171 28.67 -20.19 39.55
N ASN A 172 27.51 -20.63 39.02
CA ASN A 172 27.37 -21.85 38.23
C ASN A 172 27.13 -21.57 36.73
N GLY A 173 26.93 -20.31 36.31
CA GLY A 173 26.60 -19.95 34.93
C GLY A 173 25.23 -20.49 34.45
N LEU A 174 24.36 -20.94 35.37
CA LEU A 174 23.06 -21.55 35.06
C LEU A 174 21.93 -20.52 34.93
N GLN A 175 22.14 -19.30 35.42
CA GLN A 175 21.16 -18.21 35.49
C GLN A 175 21.68 -16.89 34.90
N MET A 176 22.57 -16.90 33.89
CA MET A 176 22.68 -15.74 33.00
C MET A 176 21.25 -15.36 32.58
N LYS A 177 20.75 -14.20 33.03
CA LYS A 177 19.38 -13.79 32.73
C LYS A 177 19.32 -13.50 31.24
N PHE A 178 18.93 -14.53 30.48
CA PHE A 178 18.72 -14.50 29.03
C PHE A 178 17.89 -13.27 28.63
N THR A 179 17.04 -12.75 29.50
CA THR A 179 16.20 -11.57 29.30
C THR A 179 16.95 -10.30 28.89
N GLU A 180 18.08 -9.92 29.53
CA GLU A 180 18.74 -8.63 29.22
C GLU A 180 19.53 -8.67 27.90
N ILE A 181 20.24 -9.77 27.65
CA ILE A 181 20.93 -10.00 26.37
C ILE A 181 19.92 -10.19 25.25
N ARG A 182 18.85 -10.98 25.47
CA ARG A 182 17.75 -11.14 24.52
C ARG A 182 17.12 -9.80 24.17
N ASN A 183 16.78 -8.98 25.16
CA ASN A 183 16.16 -7.67 24.92
C ASN A 183 17.10 -6.74 24.15
N THR A 184 18.40 -6.76 24.45
CA THR A 184 19.40 -5.95 23.74
C THR A 184 19.57 -6.42 22.29
N VAL A 185 19.59 -7.73 22.04
CA VAL A 185 19.71 -8.31 20.69
C VAL A 185 18.43 -8.06 19.88
N ILE A 186 17.24 -8.33 20.44
CA ILE A 186 15.96 -8.04 19.81
C ILE A 186 15.86 -6.56 19.45
N SER A 187 16.21 -5.65 20.39
CA SER A 187 16.16 -4.21 20.14
C SER A 187 17.12 -3.75 19.04
N ARG A 188 18.23 -4.46 18.79
CA ARG A 188 19.14 -4.15 17.68
C ARG A 188 18.69 -4.75 16.36
N MET A 189 18.09 -5.93 16.38
CA MET A 189 17.54 -6.58 15.19
C MET A 189 16.34 -5.82 14.62
N THR A 190 15.51 -5.21 15.47
CA THR A 190 14.37 -4.39 15.02
C THR A 190 14.76 -2.99 14.52
N ALA A 191 15.92 -2.45 14.93
CA ALA A 191 16.31 -1.08 14.61
C ALA A 191 16.90 -0.88 13.20
N GLN A 192 17.24 -1.93 12.45
CA GLN A 192 18.00 -1.79 11.20
C GLN A 192 17.16 -1.72 9.91
N THR A 193 15.83 -1.88 9.95
CA THR A 193 15.00 -1.76 8.73
C THR A 193 13.69 -1.00 8.99
N ILE A 194 13.77 0.28 9.33
CA ILE A 194 12.63 1.19 9.15
C ILE A 194 12.97 2.07 7.95
N ILE A 195 12.60 1.62 6.75
CA ILE A 195 12.49 2.51 5.60
C ILE A 195 11.22 3.32 5.87
N ASP A 196 11.35 4.61 6.13
CA ASP A 196 10.18 5.47 6.31
C ASP A 196 9.37 5.48 5.01
N GLY A 197 8.07 5.23 5.07
CA GLY A 197 7.25 4.95 3.89
C GLY A 197 7.21 6.11 2.89
N LYS A 198 7.49 7.34 3.33
CA LYS A 198 7.64 8.51 2.47
C LYS A 198 8.85 8.43 1.52
N ASP A 199 9.83 7.58 1.80
CA ASP A 199 11.09 7.47 1.05
C ASP A 199 11.04 6.35 -0.02
N VAL A 200 9.93 5.60 -0.14
CA VAL A 200 9.70 4.67 -1.25
C VAL A 200 9.30 5.48 -2.49
N LEU A 201 10.30 5.97 -3.21
CA LEU A 201 10.12 6.64 -4.49
C LEU A 201 10.06 5.59 -5.61
N TYR A 202 8.91 5.46 -6.28
CA TYR A 202 8.86 4.81 -7.59
C TYR A 202 9.39 5.80 -8.63
N PRO A 203 10.43 5.47 -9.42
CA PRO A 203 10.89 6.34 -10.50
C PRO A 203 9.72 6.61 -11.46
N ASN A 204 9.28 7.87 -11.51
CA ASN A 204 8.14 8.38 -12.29
C ASN A 204 6.73 7.86 -11.90
N GLY A 205 6.59 7.18 -10.75
CA GLY A 205 5.30 6.72 -10.22
C GLY A 205 4.74 7.64 -9.12
N PRO A 206 3.45 7.49 -8.74
CA PRO A 206 2.92 8.17 -7.56
C PRO A 206 3.73 7.76 -6.31
N THR A 207 4.03 8.72 -5.44
CA THR A 207 4.64 8.43 -4.13
C THR A 207 3.66 7.62 -3.29
N PHE A 208 4.16 6.57 -2.62
CA PHE A 208 3.37 5.84 -1.63
C PHE A 208 3.20 6.72 -0.38
N ASP A 209 1.95 7.04 0.00
CA ASP A 209 1.63 7.72 1.26
C ASP A 209 0.95 6.69 2.19
N PRO A 210 1.67 6.17 3.20
CA PRO A 210 1.08 5.24 4.17
C PRO A 210 0.17 5.92 5.20
N SER A 211 0.21 7.25 5.31
CA SER A 211 -0.51 7.99 6.36
C SER A 211 -1.96 8.32 5.97
N GLY A 212 -2.25 8.36 4.67
CA GLY A 212 -3.59 8.59 4.15
C GLY A 212 -4.42 7.30 4.08
N ALA A 213 -5.67 7.35 4.55
CA ALA A 213 -6.63 6.29 4.27
C ALA A 213 -6.88 6.20 2.75
N LYS A 214 -7.02 4.98 2.22
CA LYS A 214 -7.43 4.73 0.84
C LYS A 214 -8.89 5.15 0.64
N VAL A 215 -9.08 6.41 0.26
CA VAL A 215 -10.40 6.98 0.00
C VAL A 215 -10.65 7.10 -1.49
N ILE A 216 -11.70 6.44 -1.97
CA ILE A 216 -12.25 6.61 -3.33
C ILE A 216 -13.44 7.57 -3.25
N SER A 217 -13.57 8.43 -4.26
CA SER A 217 -14.72 9.32 -4.44
C SER A 217 -15.26 9.14 -5.86
N ALA A 218 -16.56 8.95 -5.99
CA ALA A 218 -17.21 8.75 -7.28
C ALA A 218 -18.58 9.43 -7.31
N PHE A 219 -19.12 9.64 -8.52
CA PHE A 219 -20.44 10.21 -8.72
C PHE A 219 -21.23 9.46 -9.78
N ILE A 220 -22.55 9.52 -9.69
CA ILE A 220 -23.46 9.03 -10.71
C ILE A 220 -24.59 10.04 -10.91
N ARG A 221 -25.02 10.24 -12.16
CA ARG A 221 -26.18 11.06 -12.50
C ARG A 221 -27.46 10.41 -11.98
N GLU A 222 -28.33 11.19 -11.37
CA GLU A 222 -29.62 10.71 -10.88
C GLU A 222 -30.71 10.87 -11.95
N THR A 223 -31.49 9.82 -12.20
CA THR A 223 -32.70 9.91 -13.05
C THR A 223 -33.84 10.62 -12.32
N VAL A 224 -33.89 10.51 -10.98
CA VAL A 224 -34.85 11.20 -10.11
C VAL A 224 -34.07 11.84 -8.98
N ALA A 225 -34.23 13.15 -8.79
CA ALA A 225 -33.50 13.88 -7.76
C ALA A 225 -33.68 13.26 -6.37
N GLY A 226 -32.56 12.95 -5.72
CA GLY A 226 -32.51 12.35 -4.38
C GLY A 226 -32.56 10.81 -4.37
N THR A 227 -32.71 10.15 -5.51
CA THR A 227 -32.65 8.68 -5.59
C THR A 227 -31.41 8.24 -6.38
N THR A 228 -30.52 7.52 -5.73
CA THR A 228 -29.39 6.86 -6.40
C THR A 228 -29.94 5.82 -7.39
N PRO A 229 -29.57 5.87 -8.69
CA PRO A 229 -30.00 4.87 -9.66
C PRO A 229 -29.61 3.46 -9.23
N ALA A 230 -30.49 2.49 -9.48
CA ALA A 230 -30.23 1.08 -9.17
C ALA A 230 -29.21 0.45 -10.14
N SER A 231 -29.07 1.01 -11.33
CA SER A 231 -28.10 0.61 -12.36
C SER A 231 -27.43 1.85 -12.97
N GLY A 232 -26.20 1.68 -13.42
CA GLY A 232 -25.40 2.72 -14.06
C GLY A 232 -23.97 2.72 -13.55
N ASP A 233 -23.07 3.23 -14.38
CA ASP A 233 -21.65 3.30 -14.08
C ASP A 233 -21.35 4.53 -13.23
N TRP A 234 -20.68 4.30 -12.10
CA TRP A 234 -20.15 5.39 -11.29
C TRP A 234 -18.91 5.97 -11.97
N SER A 235 -18.82 7.29 -12.08
CA SER A 235 -17.64 7.98 -12.61
C SER A 235 -16.68 8.35 -11.49
N LEU A 236 -15.39 8.06 -11.67
CA LEU A 236 -14.35 8.36 -10.68
C LEU A 236 -14.12 9.88 -10.55
N LEU A 237 -14.23 10.41 -9.34
CA LEU A 237 -13.99 11.83 -9.03
C LEU A 237 -12.59 12.02 -8.42
N LYS A 238 -11.60 12.31 -9.27
CA LYS A 238 -10.28 12.75 -8.83
C LYS A 238 -10.35 14.18 -8.27
N ARG A 239 -10.18 14.29 -6.95
CA ARG A 239 -10.27 15.52 -6.16
C ARG A 239 -8.99 15.84 -5.42
N THR A 240 -8.78 17.14 -5.16
CA THR A 240 -7.74 17.67 -4.26
C THR A 240 -8.27 17.94 -2.86
N SER A 241 -9.57 18.20 -2.72
CA SER A 241 -10.23 18.39 -1.42
C SER A 241 -11.67 17.90 -1.46
N TRP A 242 -12.18 17.50 -0.29
CA TRP A 242 -13.57 17.10 -0.10
C TRP A 242 -14.18 17.89 1.05
N GLY A 243 -15.07 18.83 0.72
CA GLY A 243 -15.78 19.66 1.69
C GLY A 243 -17.27 19.32 1.82
N VAL A 244 -17.77 18.35 1.06
CA VAL A 244 -19.20 17.98 1.07
C VAL A 244 -19.50 17.17 2.32
N LYS A 245 -20.34 17.73 3.19
CA LYS A 245 -20.73 17.12 4.47
C LYS A 245 -22.07 17.68 4.95
N PRO A 246 -22.75 17.00 5.88
CA PRO A 246 -23.89 17.58 6.57
C PRO A 246 -23.40 18.61 7.59
N THR A 247 -24.00 19.81 7.56
CA THR A 247 -23.79 20.86 8.55
C THR A 247 -25.07 21.11 9.32
N GLN A 248 -25.03 20.92 10.64
CA GLN A 248 -26.14 21.21 11.52
C GLN A 248 -26.20 22.70 11.82
N ASN A 249 -27.28 23.36 11.39
CA ASN A 249 -27.54 24.74 11.78
C ASN A 249 -27.90 24.78 13.27
N LYS A 250 -27.39 25.78 14.00
CA LYS A 250 -27.66 25.98 15.41
C LYS A 250 -28.25 27.37 15.63
N GLY A 251 -29.36 27.44 16.36
CA GLY A 251 -29.87 28.68 16.91
C GLY A 251 -29.12 29.01 18.20
N GLU A 252 -28.55 30.21 18.28
CA GLU A 252 -27.99 30.72 19.53
C GLU A 252 -29.14 30.99 20.52
N ASN A 253 -28.93 30.64 21.79
CA ASN A 253 -29.84 31.00 22.86
C ASN A 253 -29.22 32.17 23.65
N ASN A 254 -29.79 33.37 23.44
CA ASN A 254 -29.33 34.60 24.09
C ASN A 254 -30.05 34.88 25.43
N GLU A 255 -30.76 33.90 25.99
CA GLU A 255 -31.41 34.04 27.29
C GLU A 255 -30.37 34.06 28.43
N ILE A 256 -30.60 34.91 29.44
CA ILE A 256 -29.70 35.07 30.60
C ILE A 256 -30.30 34.29 31.78
N GLY A 257 -29.74 33.11 32.08
CA GLY A 257 -30.27 32.17 33.07
C GLY A 257 -29.94 32.44 34.54
N GLY A 258 -29.54 33.66 34.93
CA GLY A 258 -29.23 34.05 36.32
C GLY A 258 -27.98 33.41 36.96
N SER A 259 -27.45 32.32 36.40
CA SER A 259 -26.14 31.75 36.72
C SER A 259 -25.07 32.27 35.74
N ARG A 260 -23.79 32.10 36.08
CA ARG A 260 -22.65 32.48 35.20
C ARG A 260 -22.40 31.50 34.05
N MET A 261 -23.35 30.63 33.74
CA MET A 261 -23.22 29.60 32.71
C MET A 261 -23.93 30.07 31.42
N ALA A 262 -23.27 29.88 30.28
CA ALA A 262 -23.88 30.08 28.97
C ALA A 262 -25.06 29.11 28.77
N GLN A 263 -26.13 29.57 28.11
CA GLN A 263 -27.28 28.73 27.81
C GLN A 263 -27.03 27.87 26.57
N GLY A 264 -27.70 26.71 26.51
CA GLY A 264 -27.53 25.75 25.42
C GLY A 264 -28.09 26.26 24.09
N ALA A 265 -27.41 25.94 22.99
CA ALA A 265 -27.89 26.21 21.63
C ALA A 265 -28.93 25.18 21.18
N THR A 266 -29.90 25.61 20.37
CA THR A 266 -30.94 24.72 19.82
C THR A 266 -30.50 24.19 18.46
N PRO A 267 -30.56 22.86 18.20
CA PRO A 267 -30.31 22.32 16.86
C PRO A 267 -31.46 22.70 15.92
N GLY A 268 -31.11 23.22 14.74
CA GLY A 268 -32.03 23.55 13.65
C GLY A 268 -32.08 22.47 12.56
N THR A 269 -32.14 22.89 11.31
CA THR A 269 -32.08 22.00 10.14
C THR A 269 -30.65 21.49 9.87
N VAL A 270 -30.55 20.40 9.12
CA VAL A 270 -29.27 19.90 8.58
C VAL A 270 -29.21 20.31 7.12
N ASP A 271 -28.18 21.06 6.75
CA ASP A 271 -27.88 21.36 5.35
C ASP A 271 -26.82 20.39 4.84
N VAL A 272 -27.01 19.84 3.65
CA VAL A 272 -26.04 18.92 3.04
C VAL A 272 -25.39 19.62 1.87
N GLY A 273 -24.07 19.81 1.92
CA GLY A 273 -23.38 20.50 0.83
C GLY A 273 -21.93 20.84 1.14
N GLY A 274 -21.30 21.53 0.20
CA GLY A 274 -19.94 22.02 0.34
C GLY A 274 -19.16 21.97 -0.97
N ASP A 275 -17.88 22.33 -0.87
CA ASP A 275 -16.99 22.46 -2.03
C ASP A 275 -16.16 21.20 -2.26
N VAL A 276 -16.03 20.81 -3.53
CA VAL A 276 -15.05 19.83 -3.99
C VAL A 276 -14.01 20.55 -4.83
N GLY A 277 -12.76 20.54 -4.37
CA GLY A 277 -11.62 21.04 -5.14
C GLY A 277 -11.11 19.95 -6.08
N THR A 278 -10.83 20.33 -7.33
CA THR A 278 -10.32 19.43 -8.36
C THR A 278 -9.26 20.15 -9.21
N LYS A 279 -8.45 19.36 -9.91
CA LYS A 279 -7.58 19.87 -10.99
C LYS A 279 -8.25 19.63 -12.32
N PHE A 280 -8.17 20.59 -13.22
CA PHE A 280 -8.87 20.54 -14.49
C PHE A 280 -8.29 19.46 -15.40
N ARG A 281 -9.17 18.63 -15.97
CA ARG A 281 -8.85 17.50 -16.85
C ARG A 281 -9.94 17.33 -17.89
N TRP A 282 -9.58 16.74 -19.01
CA TRP A 282 -10.53 16.42 -20.06
C TRP A 282 -11.52 15.34 -19.58
N GLY A 283 -12.82 15.55 -19.83
CA GLY A 283 -13.90 14.59 -19.61
C GLY A 283 -14.39 14.41 -18.17
N GLN A 284 -13.76 15.05 -17.18
CA GLN A 284 -14.15 14.85 -15.77
C GLN A 284 -15.26 15.81 -15.30
N HIS A 285 -15.30 17.03 -15.84
CA HIS A 285 -16.12 18.13 -15.33
C HIS A 285 -17.38 18.39 -16.16
N ASP A 286 -17.53 17.74 -17.31
CA ASP A 286 -18.57 18.02 -18.30
C ASP A 286 -19.97 17.84 -17.72
N ASP A 287 -20.17 16.81 -16.91
CA ASP A 287 -21.41 16.56 -16.17
C ASP A 287 -21.73 17.66 -15.15
N PHE A 288 -20.72 18.12 -14.40
CA PHE A 288 -20.90 19.22 -13.46
C PHE A 288 -21.19 20.55 -14.16
N LEU A 289 -20.62 20.75 -15.34
CA LEU A 289 -20.93 21.90 -16.18
C LEU A 289 -22.37 21.83 -16.69
N ALA A 290 -22.85 20.66 -17.15
CA ALA A 290 -24.25 20.48 -17.54
C ALA A 290 -25.21 20.84 -16.40
N SER A 291 -24.93 20.38 -15.17
CA SER A 291 -25.72 20.74 -13.97
C SER A 291 -25.63 22.22 -13.60
N CYS A 292 -24.48 22.86 -13.78
CA CYS A 292 -24.31 24.29 -13.50
C CYS A 292 -25.06 25.19 -14.49
N PHE A 293 -25.13 24.81 -15.78
CA PHE A 293 -25.84 25.55 -16.82
C PHE A 293 -27.32 25.15 -16.93
N GLY A 294 -27.71 24.03 -16.32
CA GLY A 294 -29.07 23.51 -16.35
C GLY A 294 -29.49 22.99 -17.73
N ALA A 295 -28.54 22.46 -18.51
CA ALA A 295 -28.80 21.87 -19.82
C ALA A 295 -27.79 20.78 -20.13
N GLU A 296 -28.17 19.83 -20.98
CA GLU A 296 -27.25 18.84 -21.53
C GLU A 296 -26.35 19.41 -22.63
N TRP A 297 -25.18 18.78 -22.78
CA TRP A 297 -24.28 19.04 -23.88
C TRP A 297 -24.89 18.60 -25.22
N SER A 298 -24.76 19.43 -26.24
CA SER A 298 -25.07 19.08 -27.62
C SER A 298 -23.79 19.16 -28.46
N GLY A 299 -23.14 18.01 -28.67
CA GLY A 299 -21.76 17.98 -29.18
C GLY A 299 -20.83 18.75 -28.24
N ASP A 300 -20.07 19.71 -28.78
CA ASP A 300 -19.12 20.54 -28.02
C ASP A 300 -19.73 21.85 -27.49
N SER A 301 -21.06 22.00 -27.54
CA SER A 301 -21.75 23.24 -27.13
C SER A 301 -22.64 23.01 -25.92
N LEU A 302 -22.45 23.84 -24.90
CA LEU A 302 -23.32 23.92 -23.73
C LEU A 302 -24.04 25.27 -23.70
N THR A 303 -25.37 25.25 -23.58
CA THR A 303 -26.21 26.46 -23.51
C THR A 303 -26.88 26.57 -22.14
N MET A 304 -27.35 27.77 -21.79
CA MET A 304 -28.16 27.95 -20.58
C MET A 304 -29.51 27.25 -20.75
N GLY A 305 -29.91 26.45 -19.77
CA GLY A 305 -31.22 25.80 -19.71
C GLY A 305 -31.88 25.97 -18.35
N ASN A 306 -32.91 25.16 -18.09
CA ASN A 306 -33.67 25.15 -16.84
C ASN A 306 -33.92 23.72 -16.34
N GLU A 307 -33.08 22.78 -16.77
CA GLU A 307 -33.14 21.38 -16.35
C GLU A 307 -32.47 21.21 -14.99
N ARG A 308 -33.09 20.38 -14.15
CA ARG A 308 -32.52 20.03 -12.85
C ARG A 308 -31.72 18.74 -12.99
N ILE A 309 -30.41 18.87 -13.16
CA ILE A 309 -29.48 17.74 -13.22
C ILE A 309 -28.84 17.58 -11.85
N THR A 310 -29.07 16.43 -11.20
CA THR A 310 -28.54 16.10 -9.87
C THR A 310 -27.70 14.82 -9.88
N PHE A 311 -26.84 14.69 -8.88
CA PHE A 311 -25.93 13.56 -8.74
C PHE A 311 -26.06 12.92 -7.35
N SER A 312 -25.76 11.63 -7.31
CA SER A 312 -25.37 10.94 -6.08
C SER A 312 -23.85 10.94 -6.00
N LEU A 313 -23.29 11.56 -4.97
CA LEU A 313 -21.84 11.63 -4.71
C LEU A 313 -21.48 10.68 -3.59
N ALA A 314 -20.59 9.72 -3.82
CA ALA A 314 -20.21 8.74 -2.82
C ALA A 314 -18.70 8.78 -2.51
N THR A 315 -18.36 8.54 -1.24
CA THR A 315 -17.00 8.30 -0.78
C THR A 315 -16.92 6.99 -0.03
N TYR A 316 -15.84 6.24 -0.23
CA TYR A 316 -15.57 5.03 0.53
C TYR A 316 -14.11 4.98 0.95
N ALA A 317 -13.88 4.82 2.25
CA ALA A 317 -12.58 4.64 2.85
C ALA A 317 -12.40 3.15 3.16
N SER A 318 -11.71 2.41 2.29
CA SER A 318 -11.63 0.94 2.38
C SER A 318 -10.89 0.45 3.61
N ASP A 319 -9.95 1.24 4.13
CA ASP A 319 -9.13 0.82 5.28
C ASP A 319 -9.90 0.88 6.61
N VAL A 320 -10.93 1.71 6.70
CA VAL A 320 -11.75 1.90 7.92
C VAL A 320 -13.20 1.47 7.74
N GLY A 321 -13.60 1.03 6.54
CA GLY A 321 -14.95 0.55 6.29
C GLY A 321 -16.04 1.60 6.26
N ILE A 322 -15.67 2.89 6.17
CA ILE A 322 -16.62 4.00 6.25
C ILE A 322 -17.02 4.41 4.83
N ALA A 323 -18.32 4.37 4.57
CA ALA A 323 -18.92 4.87 3.34
C ALA A 323 -19.86 6.04 3.64
N SER A 324 -19.93 6.98 2.70
CA SER A 324 -20.93 8.03 2.73
C SER A 324 -21.43 8.33 1.32
N VAL A 325 -22.69 8.73 1.23
CA VAL A 325 -23.32 9.21 0.00
C VAL A 325 -24.15 10.46 0.27
N VAL A 326 -24.04 11.43 -0.64
CA VAL A 326 -24.90 12.59 -0.77
C VAL A 326 -25.82 12.33 -1.94
N ARG A 327 -27.14 12.49 -1.77
CA ARG A 327 -28.12 12.35 -2.85
C ARG A 327 -28.76 13.69 -3.20
N GLY A 328 -29.19 13.83 -4.44
CA GLY A 328 -29.77 15.08 -4.93
C GLY A 328 -28.76 16.22 -5.01
N ALA A 329 -27.46 15.91 -5.15
CA ALA A 329 -26.40 16.92 -5.22
C ALA A 329 -26.49 17.70 -6.54
N GLN A 330 -26.88 18.97 -6.45
CA GLN A 330 -26.85 19.90 -7.58
C GLN A 330 -25.63 20.80 -7.48
N VAL A 331 -25.06 21.17 -8.62
CA VAL A 331 -23.98 22.16 -8.67
C VAL A 331 -24.57 23.56 -8.47
N GLY A 332 -24.29 24.17 -7.31
CA GLY A 332 -24.71 25.53 -7.01
C GLY A 332 -23.76 26.59 -7.56
N SER A 333 -22.47 26.27 -7.66
CA SER A 333 -21.49 27.13 -8.32
C SER A 333 -20.31 26.32 -8.86
N TRP A 334 -19.76 26.75 -9.99
CA TRP A 334 -18.53 26.22 -10.53
C TRP A 334 -17.54 27.36 -10.73
N LYS A 335 -16.33 27.19 -10.19
CA LYS A 335 -15.26 28.17 -10.28
C LYS A 335 -14.05 27.53 -10.91
N MET A 336 -13.55 28.10 -11.98
CA MET A 336 -12.24 27.77 -12.53
C MET A 336 -11.25 28.89 -12.22
N GLN A 337 -10.06 28.50 -11.80
CA GLN A 337 -8.95 29.40 -11.58
C GLN A 337 -7.77 28.97 -12.44
N ILE A 338 -7.27 29.91 -13.22
CA ILE A 338 -6.07 29.75 -14.03
C ILE A 338 -4.98 30.59 -13.34
N PRO A 339 -4.04 29.95 -12.63
CA PRO A 339 -2.94 30.69 -12.00
C PRO A 339 -1.94 31.18 -13.05
N ASN A 340 -1.04 32.09 -12.65
CA ASN A 340 0.07 32.53 -13.49
C ASN A 340 1.14 31.44 -13.70
N ASP A 341 1.19 30.46 -12.80
CA ASP A 341 2.04 29.29 -12.86
C ASP A 341 1.33 28.10 -12.18
N GLY A 342 1.49 26.91 -12.73
CA GLY A 342 0.91 25.66 -12.23
C GLY A 342 -0.35 25.14 -12.96
N ASP A 343 -0.99 24.18 -12.31
CA ASP A 343 -2.17 23.47 -12.83
C ASP A 343 -3.44 24.33 -12.69
N ILE A 344 -4.34 24.23 -13.67
CA ILE A 344 -5.67 24.85 -13.58
C ILE A 344 -6.49 24.11 -12.52
N THR A 345 -7.14 24.86 -11.64
CA THR A 345 -7.99 24.32 -10.59
C THR A 345 -9.45 24.63 -10.85
N ALA A 346 -10.33 23.70 -10.48
CA ALA A 346 -11.76 23.87 -10.53
C ALA A 346 -12.39 23.49 -9.19
N THR A 347 -13.21 24.38 -8.64
CA THR A 347 -13.97 24.17 -7.41
C THR A 347 -15.44 24.07 -7.77
N VAL A 348 -16.06 22.95 -7.39
CA VAL A 348 -17.48 22.68 -7.60
C VAL A 348 -18.18 22.73 -6.24
N THR A 349 -19.14 23.64 -6.09
CA THR A 349 -19.97 23.74 -4.88
C THR A 349 -21.23 22.92 -5.08
N PHE A 350 -21.47 21.94 -4.22
CA PHE A 350 -22.66 21.10 -4.24
C PHE A 350 -23.65 21.48 -3.16
N ALA A 351 -24.94 21.39 -3.49
CA ALA A 351 -26.06 21.41 -2.56
C ALA A 351 -26.83 20.09 -2.71
N GLY A 352 -26.83 19.27 -1.66
CA GLY A 352 -27.52 17.98 -1.59
C GLY A 352 -28.87 18.07 -0.89
N LEU A 353 -29.70 17.05 -1.10
CA LEU A 353 -30.99 16.91 -0.41
C LEU A 353 -30.90 15.96 0.78
N ASP A 354 -30.08 14.93 0.66
CA ASP A 354 -29.99 13.85 1.64
C ASP A 354 -28.54 13.40 1.84
N TRP A 355 -28.25 12.93 3.05
CA TRP A 355 -26.95 12.40 3.43
C TRP A 355 -27.13 11.09 4.18
N GLU A 356 -26.36 10.10 3.76
CA GLU A 356 -26.25 8.83 4.46
C GLU A 356 -24.77 8.49 4.69
N SER A 357 -24.48 7.92 5.86
CA SER A 357 -23.17 7.34 6.16
C SER A 357 -23.34 6.02 6.88
N LYS A 358 -22.45 5.08 6.58
CA LYS A 358 -22.40 3.76 7.21
C LYS A 358 -20.95 3.37 7.48
N ALA A 359 -20.77 2.49 8.45
CA ALA A 359 -19.48 1.93 8.86
C ALA A 359 -19.63 0.41 8.98
N ASP A 360 -20.08 -0.22 7.90
CA ASP A 360 -20.40 -1.65 7.80
C ASP A 360 -19.48 -2.39 6.80
N ASP A 361 -18.35 -1.78 6.45
CA ASP A 361 -17.42 -2.25 5.41
C ASP A 361 -18.01 -2.34 4.00
N THR A 362 -19.25 -1.93 3.77
CA THR A 362 -19.87 -1.96 2.44
C THR A 362 -19.79 -0.62 1.74
N ASN A 363 -19.72 -0.64 0.40
CA ASN A 363 -19.66 0.57 -0.42
C ASN A 363 -21.07 0.96 -0.95
N PHE A 364 -21.32 2.25 -1.16
CA PHE A 364 -22.48 2.74 -1.93
C PHE A 364 -22.23 2.67 -3.44
N ILE A 365 -20.98 2.81 -3.86
CA ILE A 365 -20.52 2.65 -5.25
C ILE A 365 -20.71 1.17 -5.63
N LYS A 366 -21.42 0.92 -6.72
CA LYS A 366 -21.64 -0.42 -7.27
C LYS A 366 -20.67 -0.63 -8.43
N GLY A 367 -19.91 -1.71 -8.38
CA GLY A 367 -18.83 -1.98 -9.35
C GLY A 367 -17.61 -1.10 -9.16
N GLU A 368 -16.66 -1.21 -10.09
CA GLU A 368 -15.49 -0.34 -10.15
C GLU A 368 -15.88 0.98 -10.84
N PRO A 369 -15.59 2.15 -10.24
CA PRO A 369 -15.88 3.42 -10.89
C PRO A 369 -15.06 3.60 -12.17
N VAL A 370 -15.72 4.02 -13.24
CA VAL A 370 -15.13 4.27 -14.55
C VAL A 370 -14.31 5.57 -14.48
N ASP A 371 -13.03 5.48 -14.86
CA ASP A 371 -12.16 6.63 -15.03
C ASP A 371 -12.20 7.13 -16.47
N SER A 372 -13.24 7.91 -16.80
CA SER A 372 -13.34 8.57 -18.11
C SER A 372 -12.42 9.79 -18.25
N ALA A 373 -11.72 10.18 -17.18
CA ALA A 373 -10.88 11.38 -17.18
C ALA A 373 -9.56 11.14 -17.91
N GLY A 374 -9.13 12.13 -18.70
CA GLY A 374 -7.80 12.11 -19.31
C GLY A 374 -6.67 12.02 -18.28
N LYS A 375 -5.59 11.31 -18.62
CA LYS A 375 -4.39 11.19 -17.74
C LYS A 375 -3.70 12.54 -17.50
N LEU A 376 -3.81 13.47 -18.45
CA LEU A 376 -3.14 14.77 -18.42
C LEU A 376 -3.99 15.80 -17.65
N ARG A 377 -3.31 16.61 -16.83
CA ARG A 377 -3.87 17.79 -16.19
C ARG A 377 -3.57 19.00 -17.05
N TYR A 378 -4.54 19.91 -17.15
CA TYR A 378 -4.30 21.16 -17.86
C TYR A 378 -3.50 22.15 -17.01
N SER A 379 -2.51 22.78 -17.62
CA SER A 379 -1.68 23.83 -17.03
C SER A 379 -1.93 25.18 -17.70
N PHE A 380 -1.50 26.28 -17.04
CA PHE A 380 -1.68 27.63 -17.58
C PHE A 380 -1.17 27.82 -19.02
N LYS A 381 -0.15 27.04 -19.44
CA LYS A 381 0.47 27.14 -20.76
C LYS A 381 -0.43 26.70 -21.90
N GLU A 382 -1.45 25.89 -21.62
CA GLU A 382 -2.35 25.33 -22.62
C GLU A 382 -3.56 26.24 -22.87
N VAL A 383 -3.75 27.29 -22.05
CA VAL A 383 -4.84 28.25 -22.22
C VAL A 383 -4.39 29.38 -23.13
N SER A 384 -5.02 29.47 -24.31
CA SER A 384 -4.79 30.57 -25.26
C SER A 384 -5.72 31.76 -25.03
N ALA A 385 -7.00 31.49 -24.72
CA ALA A 385 -7.99 32.47 -24.30
C ALA A 385 -9.12 31.77 -23.54
N VAL A 386 -9.77 32.49 -22.62
CA VAL A 386 -11.06 32.12 -22.06
C VAL A 386 -12.06 33.13 -22.57
N SER A 387 -13.17 32.69 -23.16
CA SER A 387 -14.24 33.59 -23.58
C SER A 387 -15.60 33.02 -23.23
N LEU A 388 -16.50 33.87 -22.77
CA LEU A 388 -17.89 33.52 -22.49
C LEU A 388 -18.77 34.30 -23.48
N ASN A 389 -19.45 33.60 -24.38
CA ASN A 389 -20.25 34.20 -25.47
C ASN A 389 -19.48 35.26 -26.29
N GLY A 390 -18.20 35.02 -26.57
CA GLY A 390 -17.35 35.93 -27.36
C GLY A 390 -16.77 37.11 -26.57
N VAL A 391 -17.09 37.26 -25.29
CA VAL A 391 -16.41 38.21 -24.40
C VAL A 391 -15.19 37.52 -23.81
N ALA A 392 -13.99 38.02 -24.10
CA ALA A 392 -12.76 37.52 -23.47
C ALA A 392 -12.81 37.78 -21.96
N GLY A 393 -12.52 36.74 -21.17
CA GLY A 393 -12.46 36.76 -19.71
C GLY A 393 -11.13 37.26 -19.16
#